data_AF-A0A554S9L0-F1
#
_entry.id   AF-A0A554S9L0-F1
#
_cell.length_a   1.000
_cell.length_b   1.000
_cell.length_c   1.000
_cell.angle_alpha   90.00
_cell.angle_beta   90.00
_cell.angle_gamma   90.00
#
_symmetry.space_group_name_H-M   'P 1'
#
loop_
_entity.id
_entity.type
_entity.pdbx_description
1 polymer ?
#
loop_
_entity_poly.entity_id
_entity_poly.type
_entity_poly.pdbx_seq_one_letter_code
_entity_poly.pdbx_strand_id
1 'polypeptide(L)'
;MPPDDENVRLYGPWEGRRPQDAAALLEDYPGPWWIAGGWAIEAFTGVPRPHGDLDIGIPRTDVPLLLAHLQGRLHVWAAAGSLTPLTTAAACRRRSKTGQL
;
A
#
# COMPACT_ATOMS: atom_id res chain seq x y z
N MET A 1 13.84 1.89 14.65
CA MET A 1 14.52 0.59 14.68
C MET A 1 15.63 0.66 13.66
N PRO A 2 16.91 0.59 14.06
CA PRO A 2 17.96 0.22 13.12
C PRO A 2 17.53 -1.08 12.43
N PRO A 3 17.77 -1.25 11.12
CA PRO A 3 17.52 -2.54 10.53
C PRO A 3 18.39 -3.56 11.27
N ASP A 4 17.79 -4.67 11.68
CA ASP A 4 18.57 -5.78 12.23
C ASP A 4 19.63 -6.16 11.18
N ASP A 5 20.89 -6.33 11.57
CA ASP A 5 21.99 -6.62 10.63
C ASP A 5 21.67 -7.86 9.77
N GLU A 6 20.89 -8.78 10.34
CA GLU A 6 20.32 -9.93 9.65
C GLU A 6 19.32 -9.57 8.56
N ASN A 7 18.41 -8.61 8.81
CA ASN A 7 17.44 -8.15 7.81
C ASN A 7 18.13 -7.47 6.63
N VAL A 8 19.17 -6.65 6.89
CA VAL A 8 19.95 -6.02 5.81
C VAL A 8 20.68 -7.08 4.98
N ARG A 9 21.26 -8.09 5.63
CA ARG A 9 21.93 -9.19 4.92
C ARG A 9 20.98 -9.98 4.02
N LEU A 10 19.74 -10.21 4.46
CA LEU A 10 18.75 -11.02 3.74
C LEU A 10 18.01 -10.24 2.65
N TYR A 11 17.66 -8.98 2.90
CA TYR A 11 16.75 -8.20 2.04
C TYR A 11 17.39 -6.94 1.45
N GLY A 12 18.62 -6.62 1.82
CA GLY A 12 19.28 -5.37 1.47
C GLY A 12 18.88 -4.20 2.38
N PRO A 13 19.51 -3.03 2.21
CA PRO A 13 19.14 -1.84 2.96
C PRO A 13 17.72 -1.40 2.58
N TRP A 14 16.97 -0.94 3.57
CA TRP A 14 15.68 -0.31 3.32
C TRP A 14 15.88 1.02 2.58
N GLU A 15 15.21 1.18 1.44
CA GLU A 15 15.18 2.43 0.69
C GLU A 15 13.82 3.11 0.90
N GLY A 16 13.83 4.26 1.57
CA GLY A 16 12.61 5.04 1.82
C GLY A 16 11.95 5.49 0.52
N ARG A 17 10.61 5.48 0.51
CA ARG A 17 9.81 6.00 -0.61
C ARG A 17 9.32 7.41 -0.32
N ARG A 18 9.22 8.22 -1.38
CA ARG A 18 8.74 9.61 -1.35
C ARG A 18 7.40 9.74 -2.06
N PRO A 19 6.61 10.80 -1.81
CA PRO A 19 5.33 11.01 -2.48
C PRO A 19 5.42 11.01 -4.02
N GLN A 20 6.53 11.47 -4.60
CA GLN A 20 6.77 11.44 -6.04
C GLN A 20 6.85 10.01 -6.60
N ASP A 21 7.33 9.05 -5.80
CA ASP A 21 7.41 7.65 -6.21
C ASP A 21 5.99 7.04 -6.31
N ALA A 22 5.07 7.43 -5.41
CA ALA A 22 3.66 7.05 -5.52
C ALA A 22 2.99 7.70 -6.74
N ALA A 23 3.27 8.98 -7.01
CA ALA A 23 2.75 9.66 -8.19
C ALA A 23 3.17 8.96 -9.49
N ALA A 24 4.45 8.57 -9.60
CA ALA A 24 4.95 7.80 -10.74
C ALA A 24 4.39 6.36 -10.79
N LEU A 25 4.17 5.73 -9.64
CA LEU A 25 3.56 4.39 -9.58
C LEU A 25 2.11 4.40 -10.11
N LEU A 26 1.37 5.47 -9.81
CA LEU A 26 -0.07 5.61 -10.04
C LEU A 26 -0.42 6.57 -11.19
N GLU A 27 0.54 6.94 -12.04
CA GLU A 27 0.33 7.90 -13.14
C GLU A 27 -0.86 7.51 -14.05
N ASP A 28 -0.95 6.23 -14.44
CA ASP A 28 -2.04 5.70 -15.28
C ASP A 28 -3.16 5.01 -14.47
N TYR A 29 -3.17 5.15 -13.15
CA TYR A 29 -4.20 4.53 -12.33
C TYR A 29 -5.53 5.29 -12.49
N PRO A 30 -6.62 4.64 -12.95
CA PRO A 30 -7.83 5.38 -13.32
C PRO A 30 -8.75 5.70 -12.14
N GLY A 31 -8.45 5.21 -10.94
CA GLY A 31 -9.22 5.45 -9.72
C GLY A 31 -8.69 6.64 -8.90
N PRO A 32 -9.50 7.21 -8.00
CA PRO A 32 -9.01 8.21 -7.06
C PRO A 32 -8.03 7.59 -6.06
N TRP A 33 -7.01 8.36 -5.70
CA TRP A 33 -6.04 8.01 -4.68
C TRP A 33 -5.51 9.26 -3.98
N TRP A 34 -4.88 9.09 -2.81
CA TRP A 34 -4.27 10.19 -2.06
C TRP A 34 -3.08 9.70 -1.24
N ILE A 35 -2.20 10.63 -0.86
CA ILE A 35 -1.17 10.39 0.14
C ILE A 35 -1.82 10.31 1.52
N ALA A 36 -1.44 9.32 2.32
CA ALA A 36 -1.91 9.11 3.67
C ALA A 36 -0.73 9.12 4.66
N GLY A 37 -1.05 8.87 5.93
CA GLY A 37 -0.04 8.68 6.98
C GLY A 37 0.85 9.89 7.19
N GLY A 38 2.15 9.65 7.34
CA GLY A 38 3.10 10.67 7.75
C GLY A 38 3.25 11.83 6.79
N TRP A 39 3.39 11.50 5.51
CA TRP A 39 3.54 12.49 4.46
C TRP A 39 2.32 13.41 4.34
N ALA A 40 1.10 12.89 4.54
CA ALA A 40 -0.12 13.69 4.53
C ALA A 40 -0.17 14.68 5.69
N ILE A 41 0.25 14.27 6.89
CA ILE A 41 0.30 15.15 8.07
C ILE A 41 1.32 16.27 7.87
N GLU A 42 2.51 15.95 7.35
CA GLU A 42 3.52 16.96 7.05
C GLU A 42 3.00 17.96 6.02
N ALA A 43 2.37 17.50 4.93
CA ALA A 43 1.77 18.37 3.92
C ALA A 43 0.68 19.29 4.49
N PHE A 44 -0.14 18.79 5.42
CA PHE A 44 -1.21 19.57 6.06
C PHE A 44 -0.68 20.59 7.07
N THR A 45 0.33 20.23 7.85
CA THR A 45 0.84 21.05 8.96
C THR A 45 2.01 21.95 8.59
N GLY A 46 2.74 21.63 7.52
CA GLY A 46 4.00 22.27 7.13
C GLY A 46 5.19 21.94 8.04
N VAL A 47 5.04 21.00 8.99
CA VAL A 47 6.10 20.65 9.95
C VAL A 47 6.85 19.40 9.46
N PRO A 48 8.14 19.50 9.11
CA PRO A 48 8.89 18.38 8.59
C PRO A 48 9.21 17.35 9.65
N ARG A 49 9.19 16.06 9.27
CA ARG A 49 9.65 14.96 10.11
C ARG A 49 10.30 13.84 9.30
N PRO A 50 11.13 12.98 9.91
CA PRO A 50 11.60 11.77 9.25
C PRO A 50 10.42 10.86 8.86
N HIS A 51 10.46 10.32 7.64
CA HIS A 51 9.51 9.31 7.15
C HIS A 51 10.26 8.02 6.81
N GLY A 52 9.82 6.91 7.39
CA GLY A 52 10.38 5.58 7.12
C GLY A 52 9.65 4.85 6.00
N ASP A 53 8.43 5.27 5.69
CA ASP A 53 7.51 4.61 4.76
C ASP A 53 6.69 5.63 3.97
N LEU A 54 5.82 5.11 3.11
CA LEU A 54 4.87 5.86 2.30
C LEU A 54 3.54 5.14 2.31
N ASP A 55 2.49 5.83 2.74
CA ASP A 55 1.13 5.33 2.73
C ASP A 55 0.32 6.01 1.62
N ILE A 56 -0.44 5.21 0.87
CA ILE A 56 -1.45 5.70 -0.08
C ILE A 56 -2.83 5.19 0.32
N GLY A 57 -3.86 6.00 0.06
CA GLY A 57 -5.26 5.62 0.22
C GLY A 57 -5.96 5.47 -1.12
N ILE A 58 -6.87 4.49 -1.20
CA ILE A 58 -7.82 4.29 -2.30
C ILE A 58 -9.20 3.94 -1.71
N PRO A 59 -10.30 4.11 -2.47
CA PRO A 59 -11.56 3.50 -2.10
C PRO A 59 -11.41 1.97 -1.99
N ARG A 60 -11.99 1.38 -0.94
CA ARG A 60 -11.95 -0.08 -0.75
C ARG A 60 -12.57 -0.85 -1.93
N THR A 61 -13.54 -0.25 -2.61
CA THR A 61 -14.18 -0.81 -3.81
C THR A 61 -13.21 -0.98 -4.97
N ASP A 62 -12.11 -0.23 -4.98
CA ASP A 62 -11.17 -0.15 -6.09
C ASP A 62 -9.95 -1.07 -5.88
N VAL A 63 -9.94 -1.88 -4.82
CA VAL A 63 -8.89 -2.88 -4.59
C VAL A 63 -8.66 -3.77 -5.83
N PRO A 64 -9.69 -4.31 -6.52
CA PRO A 64 -9.47 -5.07 -7.75
C PRO A 64 -8.80 -4.25 -8.86
N LEU A 65 -9.14 -2.96 -8.98
CA LEU A 65 -8.57 -2.05 -9.97
C LEU A 65 -7.09 -1.77 -9.69
N LEU A 66 -6.75 -1.52 -8.42
CA LEU A 66 -5.36 -1.35 -7.99
C LEU A 66 -4.53 -2.61 -8.24
N LEU A 67 -5.06 -3.80 -7.93
CA LEU A 67 -4.35 -5.05 -8.18
C LEU A 67 -4.08 -5.28 -9.67
N ALA A 68 -5.03 -4.93 -10.54
CA ALA A 68 -4.82 -4.98 -11.99
C ALA A 68 -3.74 -3.98 -12.44
N HIS A 69 -3.77 -2.75 -11.92
CA HIS A 69 -2.78 -1.71 -12.22
C HIS A 69 -1.36 -2.07 -11.81
N LEU A 70 -1.20 -2.73 -10.65
CA LEU A 70 0.10 -3.12 -10.10
C LEU A 70 0.62 -4.46 -10.63
N GLN A 71 -0.18 -5.16 -11.45
CA GLN A 71 0.17 -6.50 -11.94
C GLN A 71 1.50 -6.48 -12.70
N GLY A 72 2.40 -7.41 -12.36
CA GLY A 72 3.73 -7.51 -12.97
C GLY A 72 4.74 -6.47 -12.50
N ARG A 73 4.33 -5.50 -11.67
CA ARG A 73 5.21 -4.48 -11.08
C ARG A 73 5.46 -4.72 -9.60
N LEU A 74 4.42 -5.04 -8.84
CA LEU A 74 4.49 -5.25 -7.40
C LEU A 74 3.64 -6.46 -6.96
N HIS A 75 4.08 -7.11 -5.89
CA HIS A 75 3.26 -8.09 -5.16
C HIS A 75 2.56 -7.40 -4.00
N VAL A 76 1.23 -7.46 -3.98
CA VAL A 76 0.42 -6.83 -2.93
C VAL A 76 0.08 -7.85 -1.85
N TRP A 77 0.23 -7.45 -0.60
CA TRP A 77 -0.03 -8.28 0.56
C TRP A 77 -1.04 -7.61 1.48
N ALA A 78 -1.98 -8.38 2.01
CA ALA A 78 -2.86 -7.94 3.07
C ALA A 78 -2.22 -8.21 4.42
N ALA A 79 -2.08 -7.18 5.24
CA ALA A 79 -1.62 -7.27 6.63
C ALA A 79 -2.83 -7.26 7.58
N ALA A 80 -3.20 -8.43 8.09
CA ALA A 80 -4.35 -8.60 8.99
C ALA A 80 -4.03 -9.62 10.10
N GLY A 81 -2.98 -9.33 10.89
CA GLY A 81 -2.41 -10.26 11.87
C GLY A 81 -1.44 -11.28 11.25
N SER A 82 -1.47 -11.45 9.94
CA SER A 82 -0.46 -12.14 9.13
C SER A 82 -0.37 -11.48 7.74
N LEU A 83 0.68 -11.79 6.99
CA LEU A 83 0.81 -11.39 5.59
C LEU A 83 0.24 -12.48 4.70
N THR A 84 -0.82 -12.14 3.96
CA THR A 84 -1.41 -13.02 2.95
C THR A 84 -1.36 -12.35 1.58
N PRO A 85 -1.02 -13.09 0.51
CA PRO A 85 -0.96 -12.49 -0.82
C PRO A 85 -2.35 -12.05 -1.26
N LEU A 86 -2.47 -10.79 -1.68
CA LEU A 86 -3.71 -10.24 -2.20
C LEU A 86 -3.69 -10.36 -3.72
N THR A 87 -4.50 -11.28 -4.23
CA THR A 87 -4.64 -11.54 -5.67
C THR A 87 -5.99 -11.08 -6.19
N THR A 88 -6.10 -10.84 -7.49
CA THR A 88 -7.37 -10.47 -8.14
C THR A 88 -8.48 -11.49 -7.84
N ALA A 89 -8.12 -12.78 -7.78
CA ALA A 89 -9.03 -13.86 -7.39
C ALA A 89 -9.44 -13.79 -5.90
N ALA A 90 -8.54 -13.37 -5.01
CA ALA A 90 -8.83 -13.22 -3.57
C ALA A 90 -9.68 -11.99 -3.26
N ALA A 91 -9.53 -10.90 -4.01
CA ALA A 91 -10.31 -9.67 -3.86
C ALA A 91 -11.78 -9.81 -4.28
N CYS A 92 -12.10 -10.75 -5.18
CA CYS A 92 -13.45 -10.99 -5.70
C CYS A 92 -14.40 -11.75 -4.73
N ARG A 93 -13.92 -12.16 -3.55
CA ARG A 93 -14.76 -12.84 -2.55
C ARG A 93 -15.72 -11.85 -1.88
N ARG A 94 -16.89 -11.64 -2.50
CA ARG A 94 -18.05 -11.03 -1.86
C ARG A 94 -18.35 -11.79 -0.57
N ARG A 95 -18.55 -11.09 0.55
CA ARG A 95 -19.22 -11.67 1.71
C ARG A 95 -20.65 -11.99 1.29
N SER A 96 -20.92 -13.26 0.96
CA SER A 96 -22.28 -13.79 1.03
C SER A 96 -22.73 -13.66 2.48
N LYS A 97 -23.53 -12.63 2.78
CA LYS A 97 -24.35 -12.68 4.00
C LYS A 97 -25.39 -13.76 3.75
N THR A 98 -25.14 -14.96 4.28
CA THR A 98 -26.20 -15.94 4.48
C THR A 98 -27.21 -15.30 5.42
N GLY A 99 -28.37 -14.93 4.89
CA GLY A 99 -29.52 -14.58 5.70
C GLY A 99 -29.97 -15.83 6.45
N GLN A 100 -29.99 -15.74 7.78
CA GLN A 100 -30.74 -16.67 8.62
C GLN A 100 -32.05 -15.97 8.96
N LEU A 101 -33.13 -16.49 8.37
CA LEU A 101 -34.50 -16.38 8.88
C LEU A 101 -34.63 -17.26 10.13
#